data_AF-A0A3P7EJJ1-F1
#
_entry.id   AF-A0A3P7EJJ1-F1
#
_cell.length_a   1.000
_cell.length_b   1.000
_cell.length_c   1.000
_cell.angle_alpha   90.00
_cell.angle_beta   90.00
_cell.angle_gamma   90.00
#
_symmetry.space_group_name_H-M   'P 1'
#
loop_
_entity.id
_entity.type
_entity.pdbx_description
1 polymer ?
#
loop_
_entity_poly.entity_id
_entity_poly.type
_entity_poly.pdbx_seq_one_letter_code
_entity_poly.pdbx_strand_id
1 'polypeptide(L)'
;MLRYVTRFTEDIFASLISVIFIAESLRFLYQTFIHNPVANFEFYRHIRQKCEINAFNEKRNDSQVMSICNGEPNTALLTTFIMISTFALAYGLRQLRQSYYLGRTLRRALGDFGVLIAIAVVASVAHLLVPDPYLQRLEVPDHFSFTNIEARQHGLFVSAYLPLNQLWVIIVAIVAALLVFILLFVETEITELLLSRKDRCLMKGSGLHWDLLLMGACTLLCSIFGLPWMCAAAVQSLAHCSSLSVPKKTAPGERPGIISESFD
;
A
#
# COMPACT_ATOMS: atom_id res chain seq x y z
N MET A 1 16.76 10.70 -20.54
CA MET A 1 17.02 10.87 -19.09
C MET A 1 17.46 9.55 -18.44
N LEU A 2 16.72 8.47 -18.67
CA LEU A 2 16.98 7.11 -18.16
C LEU A 2 18.40 6.58 -18.23
N ARG A 3 19.15 6.89 -19.28
CA ARG A 3 20.54 6.40 -19.46
C ARG A 3 21.51 6.89 -18.38
N TYR A 4 21.15 7.93 -17.62
CA TYR A 4 21.95 8.47 -16.52
C TYR A 4 21.62 7.85 -15.16
N VAL A 5 20.53 7.09 -15.05
CA VAL A 5 20.18 6.40 -13.80
C VAL A 5 21.13 5.21 -13.65
N THR A 6 21.89 5.23 -12.56
CA THR A 6 22.84 4.15 -12.24
C THR A 6 22.19 3.14 -11.30
N ARG A 7 22.71 1.91 -11.28
CA ARG A 7 22.35 0.86 -10.33
C ARG A 7 22.39 1.36 -8.87
N PHE A 8 23.34 2.24 -8.55
CA PHE A 8 23.46 2.83 -7.22
C PHE A 8 22.22 3.68 -6.87
N THR A 9 21.78 4.53 -7.80
CA THR A 9 20.59 5.36 -7.64
C THR A 9 19.32 4.51 -7.46
N GLU A 10 19.17 3.45 -8.26
CA GLU A 10 18.05 2.50 -8.15
C GLU A 10 17.99 1.81 -6.79
N ASP A 11 19.12 1.31 -6.29
CA ASP A 11 19.19 0.61 -5.01
C ASP A 11 18.94 1.58 -3.83
N ILE A 12 19.39 2.85 -3.93
CA ILE A 12 19.03 3.90 -2.96
C ILE A 12 17.52 4.12 -2.96
N PHE A 13 16.90 4.30 -4.14
CA PHE A 13 15.45 4.52 -4.21
C PHE A 13 14.66 3.35 -3.64
N ALA A 14 15.03 2.11 -3.99
CA ALA A 14 14.40 0.92 -3.45
C ALA A 14 14.55 0.85 -1.91
N SER A 15 15.74 1.18 -1.39
CA SER A 15 15.97 1.23 0.06
C SER A 15 15.13 2.31 0.75
N LEU A 16 15.06 3.50 0.17
CA LEU A 16 14.28 4.62 0.70
C LEU A 16 12.78 4.26 0.77
N ILE A 17 12.24 3.74 -0.33
CA ILE A 17 10.84 3.31 -0.40
C ILE A 17 10.56 2.23 0.65
N SER A 18 11.47 1.26 0.82
CA SER A 18 11.32 0.22 1.84
C SER A 18 11.31 0.78 3.28
N VAL A 19 12.16 1.77 3.56
CA VAL A 19 12.20 2.44 4.87
C VAL A 19 10.92 3.23 5.11
N ILE A 20 10.40 3.93 4.10
CA ILE A 20 9.13 4.67 4.19
C ILE A 20 7.98 3.72 4.52
N PHE A 21 7.86 2.58 3.82
CA PHE A 21 6.79 1.61 4.11
C PHE A 21 6.89 1.00 5.51
N ILE A 22 8.09 0.72 6.00
CA ILE A 22 8.30 0.22 7.37
C ILE A 22 7.92 1.31 8.38
N ALA A 23 8.34 2.56 8.16
CA ALA A 23 8.02 3.68 9.04
C ALA A 23 6.52 3.95 9.09
N GLU A 24 5.82 3.86 7.97
CA GLU A 24 4.36 4.04 7.91
C GLU A 24 3.62 2.93 8.68
N SER A 25 4.08 1.68 8.55
CA SER A 25 3.53 0.55 9.32
C SER A 25 3.70 0.74 10.83
N LEU A 26 4.87 1.22 11.26
CA LEU A 26 5.13 1.53 12.68
C LEU A 26 4.34 2.75 13.16
N ARG A 27 4.16 3.76 12.30
CA ARG A 27 3.33 4.93 12.59
C ARG A 27 1.88 4.53 12.83
N PHE A 28 1.32 3.67 11.98
CA PHE A 28 -0.03 3.13 12.16
C PHE A 28 -0.17 2.37 13.49
N LEU A 29 0.82 1.55 13.85
CA LEU A 29 0.84 0.85 15.14
C LEU A 29 0.86 1.85 16.30
N TYR A 30 1.73 2.85 16.23
CA TYR A 30 1.84 3.90 17.25
C TYR A 30 0.55 4.72 17.41
N GLN A 31 -0.10 5.09 16.30
CA GLN A 31 -1.40 5.76 16.32
C GLN A 31 -2.47 4.87 16.99
N THR A 32 -2.47 3.57 16.71
CA THR A 32 -3.37 2.62 17.38
C THR A 32 -3.16 2.59 18.90
N PHE A 33 -1.92 2.68 19.38
CA PHE A 33 -1.61 2.78 20.82
C PHE A 33 -2.05 4.11 21.44
N ILE A 34 -2.01 5.23 20.71
CA ILE A 34 -2.54 6.51 21.19
C ILE A 34 -4.06 6.45 21.31
N HIS A 35 -4.75 5.89 20.30
CA HIS A 35 -6.20 5.78 20.30
C HIS A 35 -6.72 4.74 21.31
N ASN A 36 -5.94 3.68 21.58
CA ASN A 36 -6.28 2.61 22.49
C ASN A 36 -5.16 2.41 23.54
N PRO A 37 -5.00 3.36 24.49
CA PRO A 37 -3.91 3.31 25.46
C PRO A 37 -4.05 2.10 26.39
N VAL A 38 -2.93 1.41 26.65
CA VAL A 38 -2.92 0.27 27.57
C VAL A 38 -3.04 0.78 29.01
N ALA A 39 -4.26 0.71 29.55
CA ALA A 39 -4.57 1.21 30.88
C ALA A 39 -5.56 0.31 31.62
N ASN A 40 -5.68 0.53 32.93
CA ASN A 40 -6.56 -0.24 33.81
C ASN A 40 -8.05 0.08 33.55
N PHE A 41 -8.94 -0.79 34.01
CA PHE A 41 -10.39 -0.60 33.90
C PHE A 41 -10.89 0.77 34.42
N GLU A 42 -10.33 1.27 35.52
CA GLU A 42 -10.69 2.58 36.07
C GLU A 42 -10.44 3.74 35.10
N PHE A 43 -9.36 3.67 34.32
CA PHE A 43 -9.03 4.68 33.32
C PHE A 43 -10.08 4.73 32.21
N TYR A 44 -10.48 3.56 31.67
CA TYR A 44 -11.52 3.47 30.64
C TYR A 44 -12.88 3.92 31.18
N ARG A 45 -13.22 3.59 32.43
CA ARG A 45 -14.44 4.07 33.09
C ARG A 45 -14.46 5.60 33.20
N HIS A 46 -13.36 6.21 33.64
CA HIS A 46 -13.24 7.66 33.75
C HIS A 46 -13.32 8.38 32.41
N ILE A 47 -12.69 7.82 31.37
CA ILE A 47 -12.76 8.40 30.02
C ILE A 47 -14.17 8.30 29.47
N ARG A 48 -14.83 7.15 29.58
CA ARG A 48 -16.20 7.00 29.10
C ARG A 48 -17.15 8.03 29.73
N GLN A 49 -17.02 8.24 31.04
CA GLN A 49 -17.78 9.28 31.74
C GLN A 49 -17.45 10.70 31.24
N LYS A 50 -16.17 11.02 31.00
CA LYS A 50 -15.77 12.32 30.42
C LYS A 50 -16.34 12.51 29.01
N CYS A 51 -16.35 11.47 28.20
CA CYS A 51 -16.90 11.50 26.84
C CYS A 51 -18.40 11.75 26.83
N GLU A 52 -19.15 11.12 27.75
CA GLU A 52 -20.58 11.38 27.94
C GLU A 52 -20.85 12.82 28.37
N ILE A 53 -20.08 13.36 29.32
CA ILE A 53 -20.20 14.75 29.78
C ILE A 53 -19.88 15.75 28.66
N ASN A 54 -18.85 15.47 27.84
CA ASN A 54 -18.48 16.33 26.72
C ASN A 54 -19.51 16.29 25.59
N ALA A 55 -20.08 15.12 25.31
CA ALA A 55 -21.18 14.97 24.34
C ALA A 55 -22.42 15.75 24.79
N PHE A 56 -22.73 15.76 26.08
CA PHE A 56 -23.85 16.52 26.64
C PHE A 56 -23.64 18.04 26.61
N ASN A 57 -22.42 18.50 26.91
CA ASN A 57 -22.11 19.93 27.01
C ASN A 57 -21.74 20.60 25.67
N GLU A 58 -21.77 19.86 24.55
CA GLU A 58 -21.34 20.33 23.23
C GLU A 58 -19.92 20.94 23.22
N LYS A 59 -19.09 20.61 24.24
CA LYS A 59 -17.73 21.12 24.38
C LYS A 59 -16.80 20.27 23.52
N ARG A 60 -16.69 20.65 22.25
CA ARG A 60 -15.87 19.98 21.22
C ARG A 60 -14.37 20.36 21.27
N ASN A 61 -13.91 20.98 22.36
CA ASN A 61 -12.62 21.68 22.35
C ASN A 61 -11.39 20.79 22.54
N ASP A 62 -11.56 19.48 22.77
CA ASP A 62 -10.43 18.59 23.00
C ASP A 62 -10.44 17.41 22.01
N SER A 63 -9.77 17.59 20.87
CA SER A 63 -9.65 16.59 19.81
C SER A 63 -8.95 15.32 20.30
N GLN A 64 -8.02 15.43 21.24
CA GLN A 64 -7.29 14.28 21.78
C GLN A 64 -8.21 13.42 22.63
N VAL A 65 -9.00 14.03 23.53
CA VAL A 65 -9.96 13.28 24.37
C VAL A 65 -11.01 12.59 23.51
N MET A 66 -11.54 13.27 22.48
CA MET A 66 -12.53 12.68 21.57
C MET A 66 -11.98 11.46 20.83
N SER A 67 -10.70 11.48 20.46
CA SER A 67 -10.07 10.36 19.76
C SER A 67 -9.90 9.10 20.63
N ILE A 68 -9.87 9.27 21.96
CA ILE A 68 -9.75 8.18 22.95
C ILE A 68 -11.14 7.69 23.39
N CYS A 69 -12.22 8.45 23.16
CA CYS A 69 -13.58 8.06 23.52
C CYS A 69 -14.07 6.78 22.82
N ASN A 70 -13.51 6.48 21.65
CA ASN A 70 -13.77 5.26 20.88
C ASN A 70 -12.72 4.17 21.14
N GLY A 71 -11.81 4.41 22.09
CA GLY A 71 -10.74 3.48 22.44
C GLY A 71 -11.27 2.32 23.26
N GLU A 72 -10.91 1.10 22.85
CA GLU A 72 -11.33 -0.13 23.51
C GLU A 72 -10.14 -0.78 24.24
N PRO A 73 -10.38 -1.50 25.36
CA PRO A 73 -9.33 -2.19 26.09
C PRO A 73 -8.71 -3.31 25.26
N ASN A 74 -7.40 -3.53 25.44
CA ASN A 74 -6.61 -4.59 24.79
C ASN A 74 -6.47 -4.53 23.27
N THR A 75 -7.17 -3.62 22.56
CA THR A 75 -7.12 -3.50 21.10
C THR A 75 -5.69 -3.27 20.59
N ALA A 76 -4.93 -2.34 21.19
CA ALA A 76 -3.56 -2.06 20.74
C ALA A 76 -2.61 -3.28 20.89
N LEU A 77 -2.74 -4.03 21.98
CA LEU A 77 -1.94 -5.24 22.21
C LEU A 77 -2.32 -6.34 21.22
N LEU A 78 -3.62 -6.53 20.99
CA LEU A 78 -4.12 -7.51 20.03
C LEU A 78 -3.68 -7.18 18.60
N THR A 79 -3.77 -5.92 18.18
CA THR A 79 -3.27 -5.45 16.88
C THR A 79 -1.76 -5.69 16.73
N THR A 80 -0.98 -5.43 17.79
CA THR A 80 0.46 -5.72 17.81
C THR A 80 0.73 -7.21 17.63
N PHE A 81 0.00 -8.07 18.36
CA PHE A 81 0.14 -9.52 18.28
C PHE A 81 -0.22 -10.05 16.88
N ILE A 82 -1.30 -9.54 16.29
CA ILE A 82 -1.73 -9.90 14.93
C ILE A 82 -0.70 -9.46 13.89
N MET A 83 -0.16 -8.24 14.02
CA MET A 83 0.88 -7.72 13.12
C MET A 83 2.14 -8.61 13.17
N ILE A 84 2.64 -8.91 14.36
CA ILE A 84 3.83 -9.76 14.55
C ILE A 84 3.56 -11.18 14.06
N SER A 85 2.40 -11.75 14.38
CA SER A 85 2.02 -13.12 13.96
C SER A 85 1.92 -13.23 12.44
N THR A 86 1.30 -12.24 11.78
CA THR A 86 1.18 -12.21 10.31
C THR A 86 2.54 -12.06 9.67
N PHE A 87 3.39 -11.17 10.18
CA PHE A 87 4.76 -11.00 9.68
C PHE A 87 5.60 -12.27 9.86
N ALA A 88 5.57 -12.87 11.06
CA ALA A 88 6.34 -14.09 11.36
C ALA A 88 5.88 -15.27 10.50
N LEU A 89 4.56 -15.44 10.31
CA LEU A 89 4.02 -16.51 9.47
C LEU A 89 4.34 -16.29 8.00
N ALA A 90 4.16 -15.06 7.48
CA ALA A 90 4.53 -14.73 6.10
C ALA A 90 6.03 -14.91 5.85
N TYR A 91 6.87 -14.49 6.79
CA TYR A 91 8.32 -14.67 6.73
C TYR A 91 8.72 -16.15 6.81
N GLY A 92 8.09 -16.93 7.70
CA GLY A 92 8.27 -18.38 7.80
C GLY A 92 7.89 -19.11 6.52
N LEU A 93 6.72 -18.82 5.95
CA LEU A 93 6.27 -19.39 4.66
C LEU A 93 7.22 -19.01 3.52
N ARG A 94 7.76 -17.78 3.53
CA ARG A 94 8.78 -17.36 2.57
C ARG A 94 10.10 -18.11 2.74
N GLN A 95 10.55 -18.35 3.97
CA GLN A 95 11.75 -19.15 4.24
C GLN A 95 11.57 -20.62 3.84
N LEU A 96 10.36 -21.17 4.01
CA LEU A 96 10.07 -22.53 3.56
C LEU A 96 10.38 -22.72 2.07
N ARG A 97 10.24 -21.68 1.23
CA ARG A 97 10.63 -21.71 -0.19
C ARG A 97 12.09 -22.17 -0.42
N GLN A 98 13.00 -21.82 0.50
CA GLN A 98 14.42 -22.17 0.43
C GLN A 98 14.75 -23.44 1.23
N SER A 99 13.87 -23.84 2.16
CA SER A 99 14.07 -24.99 3.02
C SER A 99 14.00 -26.32 2.27
N TYR A 100 14.63 -27.37 2.80
CA TYR A 100 14.60 -28.72 2.25
C TYR A 100 13.30 -29.48 2.54
N TYR A 101 12.50 -29.00 3.49
CA TYR A 101 11.23 -29.62 3.85
C TYR A 101 10.15 -29.32 2.80
N LEU A 102 9.26 -30.29 2.58
CA LEU A 102 8.15 -30.30 1.59
C LEU A 102 8.59 -30.48 0.12
N GLY A 103 7.70 -31.10 -0.66
CA GLY A 103 7.93 -31.35 -2.09
C GLY A 103 8.13 -30.04 -2.89
N ARG A 104 8.92 -30.10 -3.97
CA ARG A 104 9.33 -28.93 -4.78
C ARG A 104 8.15 -28.06 -5.22
N THR A 105 7.04 -28.67 -5.62
CA THR A 105 5.83 -27.97 -6.09
C THR A 105 5.13 -27.25 -4.95
N LEU A 106 4.86 -27.94 -3.84
CA LEU A 106 4.19 -27.38 -2.66
C LEU A 106 5.01 -26.23 -2.07
N ARG A 107 6.33 -26.41 -1.95
CA ARG A 107 7.25 -25.39 -1.43
C ARG A 107 7.24 -24.10 -2.26
N ARG A 108 7.13 -24.21 -3.59
CA ARG A 108 6.99 -23.05 -4.48
C ARG A 108 5.63 -22.37 -4.28
N ALA A 109 4.56 -23.15 -4.31
CA ALA A 109 3.20 -22.64 -4.10
C ALA A 109 3.03 -21.92 -2.74
N LEU A 110 3.53 -22.51 -1.64
CA LEU A 110 3.50 -21.89 -0.31
C LEU A 110 4.35 -20.62 -0.23
N GLY A 111 5.47 -20.56 -0.94
CA GLY A 111 6.31 -19.37 -1.00
C GLY A 111 5.65 -18.22 -1.75
N ASP A 112 4.97 -18.52 -2.87
CA ASP A 112 4.36 -17.51 -3.74
C ASP A 112 3.02 -16.99 -3.17
N PHE A 113 2.22 -17.85 -2.53
CA PHE A 113 0.98 -17.48 -1.85
C PHE A 113 1.17 -17.19 -0.34
N GLY A 114 2.41 -17.20 0.16
CA GLY A 114 2.69 -17.19 1.59
C GLY A 114 2.10 -15.98 2.34
N VAL A 115 2.14 -14.80 1.74
CA VAL A 115 1.54 -13.58 2.33
C VAL A 115 0.02 -13.71 2.43
N LEU A 116 -0.65 -14.20 1.38
CA LEU A 116 -2.11 -14.40 1.37
C LEU A 116 -2.53 -15.45 2.40
N ILE A 117 -1.83 -16.58 2.46
CA ILE A 117 -2.07 -17.65 3.44
C ILE A 117 -1.88 -17.11 4.86
N ALA A 118 -0.83 -16.33 5.11
CA ALA A 118 -0.58 -15.76 6.43
C ALA A 118 -1.71 -14.82 6.88
N ILE A 119 -2.16 -13.92 6.00
CA ILE A 119 -3.28 -13.03 6.27
C ILE A 119 -4.55 -13.85 6.56
N ALA A 120 -4.88 -14.83 5.72
CA ALA A 120 -6.07 -15.66 5.88
C ALA A 120 -6.06 -16.43 7.20
N VAL A 121 -4.96 -17.11 7.52
CA VAL A 121 -4.82 -17.91 8.75
C VAL A 121 -4.93 -17.02 9.99
N VAL A 122 -4.17 -15.91 10.05
CA VAL A 122 -4.20 -15.04 11.23
C VAL A 122 -5.55 -14.34 11.36
N ALA A 123 -6.16 -13.90 10.27
CA ALA A 123 -7.50 -13.29 10.31
C ALA A 123 -8.57 -14.28 10.78
N SER A 124 -8.53 -15.53 10.30
CA SER A 124 -9.45 -16.59 10.76
C SER A 124 -9.24 -16.91 12.24
N VAL A 125 -7.99 -17.05 12.69
CA VAL A 125 -7.67 -17.29 14.11
C VAL A 125 -8.14 -16.12 14.97
N ALA A 126 -7.86 -14.89 14.57
CA ALA A 126 -8.32 -13.70 15.29
C ALA A 126 -9.84 -13.64 15.42
N HIS A 127 -10.58 -13.95 14.34
CA HIS A 127 -12.04 -13.99 14.36
C HIS A 127 -12.61 -15.10 15.26
N LEU A 128 -11.93 -16.26 15.34
CA LEU A 128 -12.37 -17.37 16.19
C LEU A 128 -12.05 -17.16 17.68
N LEU A 129 -10.89 -16.55 18.00
CA LEU A 129 -10.46 -16.33 19.39
C LEU A 129 -11.07 -15.06 19.99
N VAL A 130 -11.29 -14.03 19.18
CA VAL A 130 -11.82 -12.73 19.61
C VAL A 130 -13.09 -12.43 18.82
N PRO A 131 -14.24 -12.98 19.24
CA PRO A 131 -15.52 -12.75 18.56
C PRO A 131 -15.98 -11.28 18.66
N ASP A 132 -15.39 -10.50 19.56
CA ASP A 132 -15.79 -9.11 19.76
C ASP A 132 -15.26 -8.17 18.64
N PRO A 133 -16.07 -7.19 18.20
CA PRO A 133 -15.80 -6.36 17.01
C PRO A 133 -14.75 -5.26 17.21
N TYR A 134 -13.92 -5.32 18.25
CA TYR A 134 -13.06 -4.20 18.64
C TYR A 134 -11.81 -3.99 17.76
N LEU A 135 -11.58 -4.88 16.78
CA LEU A 135 -10.50 -4.71 15.82
C LEU A 135 -10.90 -3.74 14.72
N GLN A 136 -10.02 -2.80 14.38
CA GLN A 136 -10.16 -2.01 13.16
C GLN A 136 -10.13 -2.94 11.94
N ARG A 137 -11.29 -3.17 11.36
CA ARG A 137 -11.45 -3.95 10.13
C ARG A 137 -11.44 -2.99 8.95
N LEU A 138 -11.18 -3.54 7.76
CA LEU A 138 -11.30 -2.78 6.53
C LEU A 138 -12.77 -2.37 6.36
N GLU A 139 -13.05 -1.08 6.55
CA GLU A 139 -14.36 -0.49 6.28
C GLU A 139 -14.51 -0.31 4.78
N VAL A 140 -15.37 -1.14 4.18
CA VAL A 140 -15.72 -1.04 2.76
C VAL A 140 -17.12 -0.43 2.70
N PRO A 141 -17.32 0.68 1.97
CA PRO A 141 -18.65 1.26 1.82
C PRO A 141 -19.55 0.29 1.06
N ASP A 142 -20.79 0.12 1.52
CA ASP A 142 -21.79 -0.75 0.86
C ASP A 142 -22.24 -0.21 -0.52
N HIS A 143 -22.00 1.07 -0.78
CA HIS A 143 -22.40 1.75 -2.00
C HIS A 143 -21.31 2.68 -2.52
N PHE A 144 -21.24 2.82 -3.85
CA PHE A 144 -20.36 3.79 -4.49
C PHE A 144 -20.90 5.21 -4.26
N SER A 145 -20.23 5.94 -3.37
CA SER A 145 -20.47 7.37 -3.16
C SER A 145 -19.41 8.20 -3.88
N PHE A 146 -19.82 9.35 -4.43
CA PHE A 146 -18.90 10.32 -5.03
C PHE A 146 -18.42 11.32 -3.96
N THR A 147 -17.18 11.82 -4.12
CA THR A 147 -16.49 12.69 -3.14
C THR A 147 -17.30 13.90 -2.67
N ASN A 148 -18.21 14.40 -3.50
CA ASN A 148 -19.14 15.46 -3.12
C ASN A 148 -20.44 15.34 -3.93
N ILE A 149 -21.49 14.82 -3.30
CA ILE A 149 -22.80 14.61 -3.95
C ILE A 149 -23.43 15.97 -4.32
N GLU A 150 -23.26 16.98 -3.47
CA GLU A 150 -23.87 18.31 -3.63
C GLU A 150 -23.22 19.14 -4.74
N ALA A 151 -21.91 19.03 -4.91
CA ALA A 151 -21.19 19.75 -5.97
C ALA A 151 -21.29 19.08 -7.34
N ARG A 152 -21.54 17.75 -7.37
CA ARG A 152 -21.42 16.98 -8.61
C ARG A 152 -22.72 16.88 -9.39
N GLN A 153 -23.88 16.85 -8.71
CA GLN A 153 -25.30 16.86 -9.17
C GLN A 153 -25.72 16.06 -10.44
N HIS A 154 -24.81 15.66 -11.33
CA HIS A 154 -25.02 15.21 -12.70
C HIS A 154 -23.92 14.20 -13.12
N GLY A 155 -23.82 13.05 -12.45
CA GLY A 155 -23.07 11.89 -12.96
C GLY A 155 -21.55 11.87 -12.77
N LEU A 156 -20.90 10.97 -13.54
CA LEU A 156 -19.50 10.55 -13.42
C LEU A 156 -18.49 11.65 -13.80
N PHE A 157 -18.89 12.59 -14.66
CA PHE A 157 -18.02 13.61 -15.24
C PHE A 157 -17.88 14.82 -14.31
N VAL A 158 -16.67 15.35 -14.18
CA VAL A 158 -16.43 16.64 -13.50
C VAL A 158 -16.72 17.76 -14.50
N SER A 159 -17.69 18.62 -14.19
CA SER A 159 -17.99 19.77 -15.06
C SER A 159 -16.83 20.76 -15.03
N ALA A 160 -16.29 21.08 -16.21
CA ALA A 160 -15.22 22.08 -16.37
C ALA A 160 -15.76 23.52 -16.38
N TYR A 161 -16.90 23.77 -15.73
CA TYR A 161 -17.48 25.11 -15.67
C TYR A 161 -16.75 25.93 -14.61
N LEU A 162 -15.92 26.88 -15.06
CA LEU A 162 -15.33 27.89 -14.18
C LEU A 162 -16.02 29.24 -14.42
N PRO A 163 -16.34 30.02 -13.37
CA PRO A 163 -16.77 31.39 -13.54
C PRO A 163 -15.65 32.20 -14.21
N LEU A 164 -16.00 33.01 -15.22
CA LEU A 164 -15.05 33.83 -16.00
C LEU A 164 -14.14 34.73 -15.13
N ASN A 165 -14.56 35.04 -13.91
CA ASN A 165 -13.79 35.84 -12.97
C ASN A 165 -12.55 35.10 -12.38
N GLN A 166 -12.39 33.80 -12.62
CA GLN A 166 -11.35 32.97 -11.99
C GLN A 166 -10.35 32.36 -12.98
N LEU A 167 -10.04 33.03 -14.09
CA LEU A 167 -9.05 32.56 -15.08
C LEU A 167 -7.66 32.26 -14.47
N TRP A 168 -7.30 32.91 -13.37
CA TRP A 168 -6.08 32.62 -12.62
C TRP A 168 -5.94 31.16 -12.18
N VAL A 169 -7.06 30.48 -11.91
CA VAL A 169 -7.07 29.05 -11.51
C VAL A 169 -6.52 28.17 -12.63
N ILE A 170 -6.72 28.53 -13.90
CA ILE A 170 -6.19 27.78 -15.06
C ILE A 170 -4.66 27.86 -15.07
N ILE A 171 -4.09 29.03 -14.80
CA ILE A 171 -2.63 29.22 -14.76
C ILE A 171 -2.03 28.39 -13.61
N VAL A 172 -2.63 28.44 -12.43
CA VAL A 172 -2.19 27.64 -11.28
C VAL A 172 -2.32 26.14 -11.56
N ALA A 173 -3.41 25.71 -12.22
CA ALA A 173 -3.63 24.32 -12.60
C ALA A 173 -2.59 23.81 -13.60
N ILE A 174 -2.14 24.64 -14.56
CA ILE A 174 -1.07 24.27 -15.51
C ILE A 174 0.25 24.02 -14.76
N VAL A 175 0.60 24.89 -13.81
CA VAL A 175 1.82 24.72 -12.99
C VAL A 175 1.73 23.45 -12.15
N ALA A 176 0.58 23.21 -11.51
CA ALA A 176 0.34 21.99 -10.74
C ALA A 176 0.40 20.73 -11.63
N ALA A 177 -0.20 20.77 -12.83
CA ALA A 177 -0.19 19.67 -13.78
C ALA A 177 1.22 19.34 -14.26
N LEU A 178 2.08 20.35 -14.48
CA LEU A 178 3.49 20.13 -14.83
C LEU A 178 4.24 19.41 -13.69
N LEU A 179 4.03 19.83 -12.44
CA LEU A 179 4.65 19.19 -11.28
C LEU A 179 4.21 17.72 -11.14
N VAL A 180 2.91 17.47 -11.27
CA VAL A 180 2.32 16.11 -11.24
C VAL A 180 2.87 15.26 -12.38
N PHE A 181 2.96 15.81 -13.60
CA PHE A 181 3.55 15.12 -14.73
C PHE A 181 4.99 14.67 -14.45
N ILE A 182 5.82 15.55 -13.86
CA ILE A 182 7.19 15.20 -13.49
C ILE A 182 7.20 14.07 -12.45
N LEU A 183 6.35 14.13 -11.43
CA LEU A 183 6.26 13.08 -10.40
C LEU A 183 5.87 11.73 -11.02
N LEU A 184 4.81 11.71 -11.82
CA LEU A 184 4.34 10.50 -12.49
C LEU A 184 5.40 9.93 -13.43
N PHE A 185 6.04 10.79 -14.23
CA PHE A 185 7.11 10.39 -15.13
C PHE A 185 8.28 9.76 -14.36
N VAL A 186 8.70 10.35 -13.24
CA VAL A 186 9.80 9.81 -12.43
C VAL A 186 9.40 8.47 -11.80
N GLU A 187 8.19 8.31 -11.29
CA GLU A 187 7.74 7.07 -10.67
C GLU A 187 7.59 5.91 -11.67
N THR A 188 7.07 6.16 -12.87
CA THR A 188 6.93 5.14 -13.93
C THR A 188 8.30 4.70 -14.42
N GLU A 189 9.17 5.65 -14.75
CA GLU A 189 10.50 5.38 -15.30
C GLU A 189 11.42 4.65 -14.30
N ILE A 190 11.40 5.03 -13.02
CA ILE A 190 12.15 4.30 -11.98
C ILE A 190 11.62 2.87 -11.85
N THR A 191 10.29 2.69 -11.85
CA THR A 191 9.68 1.37 -11.72
C THR A 191 10.02 0.46 -12.91
N GLU A 192 9.97 0.99 -14.13
CA GLU A 192 10.33 0.25 -15.34
C GLU A 192 11.81 -0.11 -15.38
N LEU A 193 12.72 0.78 -14.98
CA LEU A 193 14.14 0.47 -14.85
C LEU A 193 14.39 -0.65 -13.84
N LEU A 194 13.73 -0.58 -12.68
CA LEU A 194 13.84 -1.61 -11.64
C LEU A 194 13.33 -2.98 -12.11
N LEU A 195 12.33 -3.01 -12.99
CA LEU A 195 11.78 -4.23 -13.61
C LEU A 195 12.61 -4.74 -14.79
N SER A 196 13.19 -3.85 -15.59
CA SER A 196 13.97 -4.18 -16.79
C SER A 196 15.45 -4.45 -16.50
N ARG A 197 15.83 -4.56 -15.21
CA ARG A 197 17.19 -4.91 -14.80
C ARG A 197 17.70 -6.14 -15.55
N LYS A 198 18.91 -6.01 -16.10
CA LYS A 198 19.59 -7.07 -16.88
C LYS A 198 19.68 -8.40 -16.12
N ASP A 199 19.74 -8.36 -14.80
CA ASP A 199 19.78 -9.52 -13.90
C ASP A 199 18.52 -10.41 -13.99
N ARG A 200 17.40 -9.90 -14.55
CA ARG A 200 16.13 -10.63 -14.70
C ARG A 200 16.00 -11.43 -16.00
N CYS A 201 16.98 -11.34 -16.90
CA CYS A 201 17.03 -12.11 -18.14
C CYS A 201 15.74 -12.02 -19.01
N LEU A 202 15.08 -10.86 -19.02
CA LEU A 202 13.88 -10.64 -19.85
C LEU A 202 14.26 -10.66 -21.34
N MET A 203 13.70 -11.60 -22.10
CA MET A 203 13.96 -11.72 -23.54
C MET A 203 13.10 -10.77 -24.39
N LYS A 204 11.89 -10.44 -23.92
CA LYS A 204 10.99 -9.52 -24.60
C LYS A 204 11.31 -8.09 -24.14
N GLY A 205 11.50 -7.18 -25.09
CA GLY A 205 11.83 -5.78 -24.81
C GLY A 205 10.75 -5.07 -23.98
N SER A 206 11.16 -4.04 -23.23
CA SER A 206 10.25 -3.14 -22.51
C SER A 206 9.73 -2.04 -23.42
N GLY A 207 8.49 -1.61 -23.21
CA GLY A 207 7.80 -0.60 -24.01
C GLY A 207 7.75 0.77 -23.33
N LEU A 208 8.89 1.33 -22.91
CA LEU A 208 8.92 2.50 -22.01
C LEU A 208 8.14 3.72 -22.55
N HIS A 209 8.29 4.02 -23.84
CA HIS A 209 7.55 5.11 -24.47
C HIS A 209 6.04 4.88 -24.50
N TRP A 210 5.63 3.63 -24.66
CA TRP A 210 4.22 3.26 -24.72
C TRP A 210 3.59 3.28 -23.32
N ASP A 211 4.35 2.88 -22.29
CA ASP A 211 3.90 2.98 -20.90
C ASP A 211 3.67 4.43 -20.50
N LEU A 212 4.57 5.34 -20.88
CA LEU A 212 4.38 6.77 -20.63
C LEU A 212 3.13 7.35 -21.31
N LEU A 213 2.86 6.96 -22.56
CA LEU A 213 1.65 7.39 -23.26
C LEU A 213 0.39 6.85 -22.60
N LEU A 214 0.40 5.57 -22.21
CA LEU A 214 -0.71 4.91 -21.53
C LEU A 214 -1.00 5.56 -20.18
N MET A 215 0.04 5.86 -19.39
CA MET A 215 -0.08 6.57 -18.12
C MET A 215 -0.66 7.97 -18.30
N GLY A 216 -0.25 8.70 -19.36
CA GLY A 216 -0.86 9.97 -19.74
C GLY A 216 -2.35 9.86 -20.09
N ALA A 217 -2.74 8.81 -20.82
CA ALA A 217 -4.14 8.57 -21.15
C ALA A 217 -4.99 8.21 -19.91
N CYS A 218 -4.47 7.35 -19.02
CA CYS A 218 -5.14 6.97 -17.77
C CYS A 218 -5.31 8.17 -16.83
N THR A 219 -4.29 9.01 -16.70
CA THR A 219 -4.35 10.22 -15.84
C THR A 219 -5.35 11.24 -16.36
N LEU A 220 -5.45 11.42 -17.69
CA LEU A 220 -6.49 12.23 -18.32
C LEU A 220 -7.89 11.67 -18.02
N LEU A 221 -8.09 10.36 -18.19
CA LEU A 221 -9.38 9.71 -17.91
C LEU A 221 -9.77 9.84 -16.43
N CYS A 222 -8.85 9.54 -15.50
CA CYS A 222 -9.07 9.73 -14.07
C CYS A 222 -9.42 11.18 -13.74
N SER A 223 -8.77 12.16 -14.39
CA SER A 223 -9.06 13.59 -14.17
C SER A 223 -10.45 13.98 -14.66
N ILE A 224 -10.90 13.48 -15.81
CA ILE A 224 -12.26 13.71 -16.33
C ILE A 224 -13.31 13.14 -15.36
N PHE A 225 -13.03 11.98 -14.79
CA PHE A 225 -13.91 11.31 -13.83
C PHE A 225 -13.66 11.73 -12.37
N GLY A 226 -12.79 12.70 -12.10
CA GLY A 226 -12.44 13.13 -10.74
C GLY A 226 -11.99 11.98 -9.82
N LEU A 227 -11.39 10.94 -10.39
CA LEU A 227 -10.81 9.80 -9.70
C LEU A 227 -9.35 10.13 -9.33
N PRO A 228 -8.84 9.56 -8.22
CA PRO A 228 -7.42 9.70 -7.90
C PRO A 228 -6.57 9.13 -9.03
N TRP A 229 -5.45 9.80 -9.32
CA TRP A 229 -4.50 9.31 -10.31
C TRP A 229 -3.79 8.07 -9.77
N MET A 230 -3.41 7.17 -10.68
CA MET A 230 -2.66 5.97 -10.36
C MET A 230 -1.24 6.11 -10.90
N CYS A 231 -0.29 5.54 -10.17
CA CYS A 231 1.13 5.47 -10.52
C CYS A 231 1.60 4.02 -10.52
N ALA A 232 2.70 3.73 -11.23
CA ALA A 232 3.33 2.41 -11.15
C ALA A 232 3.91 2.17 -9.75
N ALA A 233 3.43 1.14 -9.06
CA ALA A 233 3.88 0.82 -7.70
C ALA A 233 5.13 -0.07 -7.71
N ALA A 234 6.33 0.52 -7.55
CA ALA A 234 7.61 -0.19 -7.65
C ALA A 234 7.69 -1.48 -6.82
N VAL A 235 7.32 -1.43 -5.53
CA VAL A 235 7.43 -2.59 -4.62
C VAL A 235 6.50 -3.73 -5.05
N GLN A 236 5.25 -3.41 -5.39
CA GLN A 236 4.27 -4.40 -5.82
C GLN A 236 4.65 -5.00 -7.17
N SER A 237 5.07 -4.18 -8.13
CA SER A 237 5.54 -4.63 -9.44
C SER A 237 6.76 -5.55 -9.30
N LEU A 238 7.70 -5.24 -8.41
CA LEU A 238 8.85 -6.09 -8.12
C LEU A 238 8.46 -7.41 -7.45
N ALA A 239 7.52 -7.37 -6.49
CA ALA A 239 6.99 -8.56 -5.83
C ALA A 239 6.29 -9.48 -6.84
N HIS A 240 5.45 -8.91 -7.70
CA HIS A 240 4.76 -9.63 -8.78
C HIS A 240 5.73 -10.21 -9.81
N CYS A 241 6.73 -9.44 -10.24
CA CYS A 241 7.78 -9.95 -11.12
C CYS A 241 8.58 -11.09 -10.45
N SER A 242 8.81 -11.02 -9.13
CA SER A 242 9.54 -12.05 -8.40
C SER A 242 8.76 -13.36 -8.24
N SER A 243 7.43 -13.30 -8.10
CA SER A 243 6.58 -14.51 -8.06
C SER A 243 6.50 -15.20 -9.42
N LEU A 244 6.62 -14.44 -10.51
CA LEU A 244 6.69 -14.97 -11.88
C LEU A 244 8.11 -15.44 -12.28
N SER A 245 9.14 -15.15 -11.48
CA SER A 245 10.52 -15.49 -11.82
C SER A 245 10.90 -16.91 -11.39
N VAL A 246 11.45 -17.69 -12.33
CA VAL A 246 11.97 -19.03 -12.05
C VAL A 246 13.50 -18.98 -11.93
N PRO A 247 14.08 -19.34 -10.76
CA PRO A 247 15.52 -19.37 -10.60
C PRO A 247 16.13 -20.49 -11.45
N LYS A 248 17.23 -20.19 -12.14
CA LYS A 248 18.05 -21.16 -12.87
C LYS A 248 18.71 -22.10 -11.86
N LYS A 249 18.76 -23.39 -12.20
CA LYS A 249 19.61 -24.34 -11.48
C LYS A 249 21.06 -23.96 -11.79
N THR A 250 21.74 -23.28 -10.88
CA THR A 250 23.16 -22.95 -11.01
C THR A 250 24.02 -24.03 -10.36
N ALA A 251 25.21 -24.26 -10.93
CA ALA A 251 26.21 -25.10 -10.28
C ALA A 251 26.68 -24.43 -8.97
N PRO A 252 27.14 -25.21 -7.97
CA PRO A 252 27.69 -24.65 -6.73
C PRO A 252 28.82 -23.64 -7.05
N GLY A 253 28.65 -22.37 -6.68
CA GLY A 253 29.64 -21.30 -6.90
C GLY A 253 29.28 -20.29 -8.01
N GLU A 254 28.30 -20.58 -8.87
CA GLU A 254 27.84 -19.64 -9.89
C GLU A 254 26.75 -18.70 -9.34
N ARG A 255 26.79 -17.41 -9.68
CA ARG A 255 25.80 -16.43 -9.20
C ARG A 255 24.40 -16.89 -9.61
N PRO A 256 23.41 -16.89 -8.70
CA PRO A 256 22.06 -17.32 -9.03
C PRO A 256 21.49 -16.43 -10.15
N GLY A 257 21.22 -17.03 -11.31
CA GLY A 257 20.57 -16.38 -12.45
C GLY A 257 19.10 -16.76 -12.54
N ILE A 258 18.32 -16.00 -13.30
CA ILE A 258 16.94 -16.33 -13.67
C ILE A 258 16.96 -17.03 -15.04
N ILE A 259 16.12 -18.05 -15.24
CA ILE A 259 16.00 -18.75 -16.53
C ILE A 259 15.35 -17.80 -17.53
N SER A 260 16.06 -17.44 -18.60
CA SER A 260 15.42 -16.99 -19.84
C SER A 260 14.98 -18.24 -20.58
N GLU A 261 13.67 -18.50 -20.70
CA GLU A 261 13.17 -19.53 -21.61
C GLU A 261 13.42 -19.08 -23.05
N SER A 262 14.60 -19.36 -23.58
CA SER A 262 14.79 -19.55 -25.00
C SER A 262 14.28 -20.96 -25.31
N PHE A 263 13.03 -21.07 -25.76
CA PHE A 263 12.58 -22.24 -26.51
C PHE A 263 13.34 -22.22 -27.83
N ASP A 264 14.39 -23.03 -27.92
CA ASP A 264 14.83 -23.64 -29.18
C ASP A 264 14.14 -25.00 -29.35
#